data_AF-X1JXZ8-F1
#
_entry.id   AF-X1JXZ8-F1
#
_cell.length_a   1.000
_cell.length_b   1.000
_cell.length_c   1.000
_cell.angle_alpha   90.00
_cell.angle_beta   90.00
_cell.angle_gamma   90.00
#
_symmetry.space_group_name_H-M   'P 1'
#
loop_
_entity.id
_entity.type
_entity.pdbx_description
1 polymer ?
#
loop_
_entity_poly.entity_id
_entity_poly.type
_entity_poly.pdbx_seq_one_letter_code
_entity_poly.pdbx_strand_id
1 'polypeptide(L)'
;QWRKNWAELKWGQKGLCFIPVEERLFSNTLEDDAWKGQRCFIIGGGPSLRDFDFSKLKGELVIGVNRVYEEIDCTITFSLDSRYYMWIVRGNLGVEAKRKFEDFKGYKVWLNSASFIPYPKDIYLLNSIGAEAFSWSLKDGLGGGSNSGYGAVNLAVCLGANPIYLLGFDMKGDGKKQAWWHDGYPAKQPDSVYRKYMERFNRIAPELKAKGIRVINLNPESALKCFEFARFKDIEPIKRPMIISYYTKNTGYEEEAKKL
;
A
#
# COMPACT_ATOMS: atom_id res chain seq x y z
N GLN A 1 -25.36 -6.50 -7.00
CA GLN A 1 -25.37 -5.53 -8.11
C GLN A 1 -25.04 -4.15 -7.55
N TRP A 2 -23.78 -3.72 -7.60
CA TRP A 2 -23.38 -2.37 -7.16
C TRP A 2 -22.37 -1.80 -8.16
N ARG A 3 -22.84 -1.48 -9.37
CA ARG A 3 -22.10 -0.60 -10.29
C ARG A 3 -22.50 0.82 -9.95
N LYS A 4 -21.72 1.52 -9.12
CA LYS A 4 -21.94 2.94 -8.83
C LYS A 4 -21.40 3.76 -10.01
N ASN A 5 -22.28 4.58 -10.59
CA ASN A 5 -22.02 5.44 -11.73
C ASN A 5 -20.98 6.51 -11.39
N TRP A 6 -19.81 6.45 -12.02
CA TRP A 6 -18.78 7.50 -12.02
C TRP A 6 -19.26 8.83 -12.64
N ALA A 7 -20.44 8.84 -13.27
CA ALA A 7 -21.02 10.02 -13.92
C ALA A 7 -21.52 11.10 -12.94
N GLU A 8 -21.74 10.79 -11.66
CA GLU A 8 -22.21 11.77 -10.67
C GLU A 8 -21.09 12.65 -10.10
N LEU A 9 -19.82 12.30 -10.32
CA LEU A 9 -18.66 13.10 -9.90
C LEU A 9 -18.20 14.09 -10.97
N LYS A 10 -19.14 14.66 -11.75
CA LYS A 10 -18.81 15.76 -12.65
C LYS A 10 -18.47 17.00 -11.82
N TRP A 11 -17.22 17.44 -12.00
CA TRP A 11 -16.68 18.68 -11.48
C TRP A 11 -17.59 19.85 -11.89
N GLY A 12 -18.41 20.36 -10.97
CA GLY A 12 -19.18 21.57 -11.19
C GLY A 12 -20.64 21.51 -10.75
N GLN A 13 -20.94 22.39 -9.79
CA GLN A 13 -22.26 22.91 -9.39
C GLN A 13 -23.18 21.98 -8.58
N LYS A 14 -23.41 22.43 -7.34
CA LYS A 14 -24.30 21.93 -6.28
C LYS A 14 -23.80 20.70 -5.50
N GLY A 15 -23.24 21.01 -4.33
CA GLY A 15 -23.19 20.13 -3.17
C GLY A 15 -22.37 18.86 -3.37
N LEU A 16 -21.04 18.98 -3.28
CA LEU A 16 -20.19 17.84 -2.96
C LEU A 16 -20.79 17.18 -1.72
N CYS A 17 -21.34 15.97 -1.88
CA CYS A 17 -21.73 15.12 -0.77
C CYS A 17 -20.43 14.62 -0.12
N PHE A 18 -19.83 15.50 0.69
CA PHE A 18 -18.68 15.18 1.51
C PHE A 18 -19.16 14.17 2.55
N ILE A 19 -18.80 12.89 2.38
CA ILE A 19 -18.73 12.03 3.54
C ILE A 19 -17.65 12.63 4.44
N PRO A 20 -17.93 12.92 5.73
CA PRO A 20 -16.94 13.41 6.67
C PRO A 20 -15.68 12.54 6.62
N VAL A 21 -14.50 13.14 6.76
CA VAL A 21 -13.22 12.41 6.70
C VAL A 21 -13.21 11.29 7.74
N GLU A 22 -13.87 11.53 8.87
CA GLU A 22 -14.03 10.65 10.03
C GLU A 22 -14.70 9.31 9.68
N GLU A 23 -15.72 9.32 8.83
CA GLU A 23 -16.44 8.10 8.41
C GLU A 23 -15.64 7.23 7.43
N ARG A 24 -14.55 7.79 6.87
CA ARG A 24 -13.68 7.11 5.89
C ARG A 24 -12.29 6.81 6.41
N LEU A 25 -12.05 7.04 7.70
CA LEU A 25 -10.78 6.68 8.31
C LEU A 25 -10.57 5.18 8.21
N PHE A 26 -9.43 4.78 7.66
CA PHE A 26 -9.08 3.37 7.49
C PHE A 26 -8.96 2.65 8.85
N SER A 27 -8.66 3.38 9.92
CA SER A 27 -8.68 2.88 11.31
C SER A 27 -10.05 2.39 11.77
N ASN A 28 -11.14 2.73 11.08
CA ASN A 28 -12.48 2.20 11.33
C ASN A 28 -12.75 0.90 10.56
N THR A 29 -11.84 0.51 9.66
CA THR A 29 -11.97 -0.67 8.79
C THR A 29 -11.08 -1.80 9.26
N LEU A 30 -9.83 -1.50 9.58
CA LEU A 30 -8.90 -2.43 10.23
C LEU A 30 -8.40 -1.81 11.52
N GLU A 31 -8.30 -2.65 12.55
CA GLU A 31 -7.72 -2.29 13.83
C GLU A 31 -6.19 -2.35 13.76
N ASP A 32 -5.54 -1.74 14.75
CA ASP A 32 -4.12 -2.00 15.01
C ASP A 32 -3.90 -3.50 15.18
N ASP A 33 -2.70 -3.99 14.82
CA ASP A 33 -2.35 -5.41 14.96
C ASP A 33 -3.19 -6.39 14.12
N ALA A 34 -4.00 -5.93 13.15
CA ALA A 34 -4.83 -6.83 12.32
C ALA A 34 -4.03 -7.91 11.55
N TRP A 35 -2.75 -7.67 11.28
CA TRP A 35 -1.79 -8.59 10.64
C TRP A 35 -0.74 -9.12 11.62
N LYS A 36 -0.99 -9.06 12.93
CA LYS A 36 -0.05 -9.47 13.98
C LYS A 36 0.46 -10.89 13.77
N GLY A 37 1.78 -11.02 13.77
CA GLY A 37 2.48 -12.30 13.61
C GLY A 37 2.41 -12.88 12.19
N GLN A 38 1.80 -12.17 11.24
CA GLN A 38 1.80 -12.56 9.84
C GLN A 38 2.88 -11.78 9.10
N ARG A 39 3.50 -12.43 8.12
CA ARG A 39 4.34 -11.72 7.16
C ARG A 39 3.49 -10.87 6.21
N CYS A 40 4.05 -9.77 5.73
CA CYS A 40 3.50 -9.06 4.59
C CYS A 40 4.59 -8.68 3.59
N PHE A 41 4.17 -8.41 2.36
CA PHE A 41 5.01 -7.85 1.30
C PHE A 41 4.58 -6.43 1.00
N ILE A 42 5.54 -5.52 0.90
CA ILE A 42 5.33 -4.17 0.40
C ILE A 42 6.04 -4.06 -0.94
N ILE A 43 5.28 -3.74 -1.98
CA ILE A 43 5.79 -3.70 -3.34
C ILE A 43 5.85 -2.23 -3.77
N GLY A 44 7.06 -1.78 -4.07
CA GLY A 44 7.37 -0.44 -4.58
C GLY A 44 7.49 -0.38 -6.10
N GLY A 45 7.97 0.77 -6.57
CA GLY A 45 8.12 1.05 -8.00
C GLY A 45 9.50 0.75 -8.60
N GLY A 46 10.47 0.28 -7.81
CA GLY A 46 11.87 0.20 -8.23
C GLY A 46 12.15 -0.72 -9.43
N PRO A 47 13.14 -0.38 -10.29
CA PRO A 47 13.48 -1.14 -11.50
C PRO A 47 13.92 -2.60 -11.28
N SER A 48 14.23 -3.05 -10.07
CA SER A 48 14.52 -4.45 -9.76
C SER A 48 13.35 -5.40 -10.04
N LEU A 49 12.14 -4.87 -10.26
CA LEU A 49 10.94 -5.65 -10.54
C LEU A 49 10.57 -5.75 -12.04
N ARG A 50 11.40 -5.26 -12.97
CA ARG A 50 11.05 -5.25 -14.42
C ARG A 50 10.61 -6.61 -14.97
N ASP A 51 11.22 -7.68 -14.48
CA ASP A 51 10.93 -9.05 -14.89
C ASP A 51 10.41 -9.90 -13.72
N PHE A 52 9.88 -9.26 -12.69
CA PHE A 52 9.36 -9.96 -11.52
C PHE A 52 7.99 -10.56 -11.81
N ASP A 53 7.86 -11.86 -11.57
CA ASP A 53 6.57 -12.56 -11.66
C ASP A 53 5.74 -12.29 -10.39
N PHE A 54 4.83 -11.31 -10.48
CA PHE A 54 3.94 -10.94 -9.38
C PHE A 54 2.97 -12.04 -8.97
N SER A 55 2.70 -13.04 -9.83
CA SER A 55 1.78 -14.14 -9.50
C SER A 55 2.28 -14.98 -8.31
N LYS A 56 3.58 -14.96 -8.03
CA LYS A 56 4.22 -15.65 -6.89
C LYS A 56 3.80 -15.10 -5.51
N LEU A 57 3.16 -13.93 -5.48
CA LEU A 57 2.63 -13.30 -4.26
C LEU A 57 1.14 -13.56 -4.07
N LYS A 58 0.51 -14.39 -4.91
CA LYS A 58 -0.92 -14.73 -4.77
C LYS A 58 -1.19 -15.37 -3.42
N GLY A 59 -2.14 -14.80 -2.68
CA GLY A 59 -2.52 -15.28 -1.35
C GLY A 59 -1.66 -14.72 -0.21
N GLU A 60 -0.62 -13.94 -0.50
CA GLU A 60 0.13 -13.18 0.51
C GLU A 60 -0.64 -11.93 0.95
N LEU A 61 -0.30 -11.40 2.14
CA LEU A 61 -0.68 -10.04 2.50
C LEU A 61 0.22 -9.07 1.75
N VAL A 62 -0.38 -8.23 0.90
CA VAL A 62 0.37 -7.33 0.02
C VAL A 62 -0.13 -5.90 0.18
N ILE A 63 0.80 -4.97 0.44
CA ILE A 63 0.60 -3.54 0.25
C ILE A 63 1.27 -3.13 -1.06
N GLY A 64 0.47 -2.87 -2.09
CA GLY A 64 0.94 -2.37 -3.38
C GLY A 64 1.06 -0.85 -3.37
N VAL A 65 2.23 -0.32 -3.69
CA VAL A 65 2.46 1.13 -3.73
C VAL A 65 2.23 1.66 -5.14
N ASN A 66 1.41 2.69 -5.26
CA ASN A 66 1.07 3.35 -6.53
C ASN A 66 0.60 2.36 -7.61
N ARG A 67 1.34 2.17 -8.72
CA ARG A 67 0.88 1.42 -9.91
C ARG A 67 0.90 -0.10 -9.75
N VAL A 68 1.30 -0.62 -8.59
CA VAL A 68 1.34 -2.07 -8.33
C VAL A 68 -0.03 -2.75 -8.47
N TYR A 69 -1.13 -2.04 -8.22
CA TYR A 69 -2.48 -2.59 -8.41
C TYR A 69 -2.74 -3.06 -9.86
N GLU A 70 -1.92 -2.61 -10.82
CA GLU A 70 -2.08 -3.01 -12.22
C GLU A 70 -1.60 -4.44 -12.49
N GLU A 71 -0.73 -4.99 -11.64
CA GLU A 71 -0.09 -6.30 -11.82
C GLU A 71 -0.62 -7.36 -10.87
N ILE A 72 -1.13 -6.97 -9.70
CA ILE A 72 -1.63 -7.89 -8.69
C ILE A 72 -2.79 -7.29 -7.89
N ASP A 73 -3.77 -8.13 -7.58
CA ASP A 73 -4.83 -7.85 -6.60
C ASP A 73 -4.23 -7.85 -5.18
N CYS A 74 -3.53 -6.78 -4.84
CA CYS A 74 -2.99 -6.60 -3.50
C CYS A 74 -4.09 -6.42 -2.45
N THR A 75 -3.78 -6.74 -1.19
CA THR A 75 -4.71 -6.56 -0.06
C THR A 75 -5.04 -5.07 0.12
N ILE A 76 -4.02 -4.22 0.00
CA ILE A 76 -4.12 -2.77 0.12
C ILE A 76 -3.35 -2.13 -1.03
N THR A 77 -3.98 -1.24 -1.80
CA THR A 77 -3.25 -0.29 -2.66
C THR A 77 -3.07 1.01 -1.89
N PHE A 78 -1.83 1.47 -1.74
CA PHE A 78 -1.48 2.61 -0.89
C PHE A 78 -0.76 3.72 -1.67
N SER A 79 -1.10 4.97 -1.38
CA SER A 79 -0.35 6.13 -1.84
C SER A 79 -0.54 7.34 -0.93
N LEU A 80 0.37 8.31 -1.05
CA LEU A 80 0.24 9.66 -0.48
C LEU A 80 0.23 10.76 -1.55
N ASP A 81 0.31 10.39 -2.82
CA ASP A 81 0.52 11.34 -3.92
C ASP A 81 -0.82 11.75 -4.54
N SER A 82 -1.29 12.95 -4.18
CA SER A 82 -2.52 13.52 -4.74
C SER A 82 -2.44 13.75 -6.26
N ARG A 83 -1.24 14.05 -6.79
CA ARG A 83 -1.03 14.23 -8.23
C ARG A 83 -1.14 12.90 -8.97
N TYR A 84 -0.60 11.84 -8.37
CA TYR A 84 -0.77 10.48 -8.88
C TYR A 84 -2.24 10.09 -8.96
N TYR A 85 -3.04 10.38 -7.92
CA TYR A 85 -4.48 10.16 -7.97
C TYR A 85 -5.14 10.92 -9.13
N MET A 86 -4.77 12.20 -9.34
CA MET A 86 -5.25 12.98 -10.48
C MET A 86 -4.90 12.35 -11.84
N TRP A 87 -3.70 11.76 -11.98
CA TRP A 87 -3.33 11.07 -13.20
C TRP A 87 -4.19 9.83 -13.49
N ILE A 88 -4.59 9.09 -12.45
CA ILE A 88 -5.50 7.94 -12.61
C ILE A 88 -6.87 8.43 -13.12
N VAL A 89 -7.51 9.34 -12.38
CA VAL A 89 -8.92 9.70 -12.67
C VAL A 89 -9.10 10.47 -13.97
N ARG A 90 -8.08 11.24 -14.37
CA ARG A 90 -8.01 11.93 -15.67
C ARG A 90 -7.57 11.02 -16.81
N GLY A 91 -7.23 9.75 -16.54
CA GLY A 91 -6.83 8.78 -17.56
C GLY A 91 -5.42 9.02 -18.13
N ASN A 92 -4.58 9.82 -17.46
CA ASN A 92 -3.22 10.10 -17.92
C ASN A 92 -2.30 8.87 -17.88
N LEU A 93 -2.64 7.85 -17.08
CA LEU A 93 -1.89 6.60 -16.98
C LEU A 93 -2.35 5.51 -17.96
N GLY A 94 -3.39 5.82 -18.77
CA GLY A 94 -4.02 4.89 -19.68
C GLY A 94 -5.40 4.40 -19.20
N VAL A 95 -6.24 4.01 -20.14
CA VAL A 95 -7.61 3.53 -19.87
C VAL A 95 -7.62 2.26 -19.03
N GLU A 96 -6.66 1.36 -19.26
CA GLU A 96 -6.56 0.12 -18.51
C GLU A 96 -6.19 0.35 -17.04
N ALA A 97 -5.22 1.22 -16.76
CA ALA A 97 -4.84 1.59 -15.41
C ALA A 97 -6.05 2.16 -14.64
N LYS A 98 -6.78 3.10 -15.26
CA LYS A 98 -8.01 3.64 -14.69
C LYS A 98 -9.04 2.53 -14.43
N ARG A 99 -9.33 1.66 -15.40
CA ARG A 99 -10.28 0.56 -15.23
C ARG A 99 -9.89 -0.39 -14.10
N LYS A 100 -8.62 -0.82 -14.05
CA LYS A 100 -8.10 -1.68 -12.98
C LYS A 100 -8.21 -1.00 -11.61
N PHE A 101 -7.95 0.30 -11.53
CA PHE A 101 -8.13 1.07 -10.31
C PHE A 101 -9.60 1.14 -9.88
N GLU A 102 -10.52 1.37 -10.82
CA GLU A 102 -11.97 1.39 -10.55
C GLU A 102 -12.47 0.01 -10.08
N ASP A 103 -12.02 -1.06 -10.74
CA ASP A 103 -12.42 -2.45 -10.47
C ASP A 103 -11.72 -3.09 -9.26
N PHE A 104 -10.66 -2.47 -8.73
CA PHE A 104 -9.83 -2.99 -7.64
C PHE A 104 -10.65 -3.42 -6.42
N LYS A 105 -10.40 -4.64 -5.93
CA LYS A 105 -11.19 -5.31 -4.89
C LYS A 105 -10.63 -5.18 -3.48
N GLY A 106 -9.34 -4.88 -3.35
CA GLY A 106 -8.71 -4.63 -2.06
C GLY A 106 -9.06 -3.24 -1.51
N TYR A 107 -8.42 -2.86 -0.41
CA TYR A 107 -8.60 -1.53 0.17
C TYR A 107 -7.79 -0.48 -0.61
N LYS A 108 -8.48 0.53 -1.14
CA LYS A 108 -7.82 1.73 -1.69
C LYS A 108 -7.55 2.69 -0.54
N VAL A 109 -6.30 2.79 -0.10
CA VAL A 109 -5.92 3.59 1.06
C VAL A 109 -5.06 4.76 0.61
N TRP A 110 -5.44 5.97 1.02
CA TRP A 110 -4.69 7.18 0.75
C TRP A 110 -4.29 7.88 2.04
N LEU A 111 -3.03 8.30 2.13
CA LEU A 111 -2.61 9.22 3.17
C LEU A 111 -3.14 10.61 2.82
N ASN A 112 -3.96 11.18 3.71
CA ASN A 112 -4.53 12.50 3.55
C ASN A 112 -3.51 13.60 3.87
N SER A 113 -2.45 13.69 3.06
CA SER A 113 -1.45 14.77 3.15
C SER A 113 -1.86 16.03 2.38
N ALA A 114 -2.98 15.98 1.66
CA ALA A 114 -3.51 17.08 0.87
C ALA A 114 -5.04 17.16 1.06
N SER A 115 -5.47 17.85 2.11
CA SER A 115 -6.86 17.92 2.59
C SER A 115 -7.88 18.52 1.60
N PHE A 116 -7.45 18.93 0.41
CA PHE A 116 -8.29 19.57 -0.62
C PHE A 116 -8.72 18.61 -1.74
N ILE A 117 -8.29 17.34 -1.73
CA ILE A 117 -8.65 16.38 -2.77
C ILE A 117 -9.95 15.65 -2.39
N PRO A 118 -11.01 15.74 -3.21
CA PRO A 118 -12.23 14.96 -2.98
C PRO A 118 -12.01 13.51 -3.46
N TYR A 119 -11.51 12.66 -2.58
CA TYR A 119 -11.48 11.22 -2.85
C TYR A 119 -12.92 10.65 -2.87
N PRO A 120 -13.24 9.70 -3.76
CA PRO A 120 -14.52 9.00 -3.80
C PRO A 120 -14.71 8.14 -2.55
N LYS A 121 -15.94 7.64 -2.37
CA LYS A 121 -16.36 6.92 -1.16
C LYS A 121 -15.65 5.56 -0.97
N ASP A 122 -15.12 4.98 -2.05
CA ASP A 122 -14.40 3.70 -2.05
C ASP A 122 -12.90 3.85 -1.77
N ILE A 123 -12.42 5.07 -1.48
CA ILE A 123 -11.06 5.32 -0.99
C ILE A 123 -11.12 5.64 0.51
N TYR A 124 -10.41 4.84 1.28
CA TYR A 124 -10.19 5.01 2.70
C TYR A 124 -9.03 5.97 2.95
N LEU A 125 -9.14 6.76 4.01
CA LEU A 125 -8.16 7.81 4.34
C LEU A 125 -7.42 7.46 5.62
N LEU A 126 -6.13 7.80 5.67
CA LEU A 126 -5.36 7.87 6.91
C LEU A 126 -4.90 9.30 7.11
N ASN A 127 -4.95 9.79 8.35
CA ASN A 127 -4.45 11.13 8.65
C ASN A 127 -2.94 11.18 8.51
N SER A 128 -2.42 12.26 7.91
CA SER A 128 -0.99 12.51 7.85
C SER A 128 -0.54 13.20 9.14
N ILE A 129 0.39 12.58 9.87
CA ILE A 129 1.07 13.23 11.02
C ILE A 129 2.40 13.88 10.63
N GLY A 130 2.64 14.05 9.34
CA GLY A 130 3.78 14.78 8.80
C GLY A 130 4.85 13.89 8.16
N ALA A 131 5.78 14.52 7.44
CA ALA A 131 6.79 13.81 6.67
C ALA A 131 7.94 13.25 7.52
N GLU A 132 8.17 13.79 8.72
CA GLU A 132 9.23 13.38 9.65
C GLU A 132 8.78 12.34 10.68
N ALA A 133 7.48 12.12 10.79
CA ALA A 133 6.89 11.28 11.81
C ALA A 133 6.95 9.80 11.43
N PHE A 134 6.73 8.95 12.42
CA PHE A 134 6.44 7.54 12.27
C PHE A 134 5.47 7.14 13.37
N SER A 135 4.34 6.55 13.01
CA SER A 135 3.29 6.19 13.95
C SER A 135 3.42 4.74 14.42
N TRP A 136 2.83 4.44 15.56
CA TRP A 136 2.69 3.10 16.11
C TRP A 136 1.22 2.64 16.19
N SER A 137 0.28 3.51 15.80
CA SER A 137 -1.16 3.21 15.75
C SER A 137 -1.80 3.89 14.55
N LEU A 138 -2.72 3.18 13.89
CA LEU A 138 -3.58 3.71 12.83
C LEU A 138 -4.45 4.88 13.33
N LYS A 139 -4.82 4.87 14.61
CA LYS A 139 -5.70 5.88 15.22
C LYS A 139 -5.03 7.26 15.26
N ASP A 140 -3.71 7.27 15.39
CA ASP A 140 -2.91 8.50 15.43
C ASP A 140 -2.68 9.07 14.02
N GLY A 141 -2.90 8.28 12.97
CA GLY A 141 -2.49 8.58 11.60
C GLY A 141 -1.12 7.99 11.26
N LEU A 142 -0.56 8.33 10.10
CA LEU A 142 0.72 7.79 9.62
C LEU A 142 1.70 8.89 9.21
N GLY A 143 2.99 8.58 9.37
CA GLY A 143 4.09 9.36 8.82
C GLY A 143 4.29 9.08 7.33
N GLY A 144 4.41 10.14 6.53
CA GLY A 144 4.47 10.02 5.07
C GLY A 144 5.88 9.85 4.49
N GLY A 145 6.94 10.26 5.20
CA GLY A 145 8.33 10.20 4.69
C GLY A 145 8.59 10.94 3.36
N SER A 146 7.63 11.73 2.88
CA SER A 146 7.55 12.21 1.49
C SER A 146 7.66 11.09 0.42
N ASN A 147 7.39 9.83 0.80
CA ASN A 147 7.55 8.63 -0.03
C ASN A 147 6.44 7.63 0.28
N SER A 148 5.60 7.27 -0.70
CA SER A 148 4.48 6.33 -0.49
C SER A 148 4.94 4.97 0.08
N GLY A 149 6.14 4.51 -0.27
CA GLY A 149 6.72 3.29 0.30
C GLY A 149 7.09 3.43 1.79
N TYR A 150 7.50 4.61 2.25
CA TYR A 150 7.70 4.87 3.69
C TYR A 150 6.37 4.82 4.45
N GLY A 151 5.34 5.48 3.92
CA GLY A 151 3.99 5.42 4.49
C GLY A 151 3.43 3.99 4.50
N ALA A 152 3.72 3.19 3.47
CA ALA A 152 3.33 1.78 3.43
C ALA A 152 4.06 0.94 4.49
N VAL A 153 5.34 1.21 4.77
CA VAL A 153 6.07 0.58 5.89
C VAL A 153 5.43 0.99 7.22
N ASN A 154 5.09 2.27 7.40
CA ASN A 154 4.41 2.71 8.61
C ASN A 154 3.05 2.01 8.78
N LEU A 155 2.27 1.89 7.71
CA LEU A 155 1.00 1.17 7.70
C LEU A 155 1.17 -0.30 8.13
N ALA A 156 2.13 -1.01 7.53
CA ALA A 156 2.41 -2.41 7.87
C ALA A 156 2.79 -2.59 9.36
N VAL A 157 3.53 -1.63 9.92
CA VAL A 157 3.90 -1.63 11.34
C VAL A 157 2.67 -1.45 12.23
N CYS A 158 1.79 -0.49 11.93
CA CYS A 158 0.56 -0.30 12.72
C CYS A 158 -0.38 -1.51 12.62
N LEU A 159 -0.37 -2.21 11.48
CA LEU A 159 -1.08 -3.48 11.31
C LEU A 159 -0.38 -4.66 12.02
N GLY A 160 0.77 -4.47 12.65
CA GLY A 160 1.49 -5.51 13.41
C GLY A 160 2.18 -6.58 12.56
N ALA A 161 2.35 -6.35 11.26
CA ALA A 161 2.98 -7.31 10.37
C ALA A 161 4.46 -7.54 10.75
N ASN A 162 4.86 -8.80 10.83
CA ASN A 162 6.24 -9.19 11.12
C ASN A 162 6.48 -10.64 10.66
N PRO A 163 7.45 -10.91 9.75
CA PRO A 163 8.34 -9.96 9.07
C PRO A 163 7.67 -9.15 7.95
N ILE A 164 8.24 -7.99 7.64
CA ILE A 164 7.85 -7.10 6.54
C ILE A 164 8.89 -7.22 5.43
N TYR A 165 8.49 -7.73 4.26
CA TYR A 165 9.37 -7.89 3.09
C TYR A 165 9.17 -6.75 2.09
N LEU A 166 10.26 -6.13 1.64
CA LEU A 166 10.25 -5.04 0.67
C LEU A 166 10.69 -5.55 -0.72
N LEU A 167 9.88 -5.28 -1.75
CA LEU A 167 10.17 -5.54 -3.15
C LEU A 167 10.15 -4.24 -3.94
N GLY A 168 11.14 -3.98 -4.81
CA GLY A 168 11.21 -2.73 -5.57
C GLY A 168 11.55 -1.49 -4.74
N PHE A 169 12.21 -1.67 -3.59
CA PHE A 169 12.74 -0.58 -2.76
C PHE A 169 14.22 -0.34 -3.08
N ASP A 170 14.50 0.05 -4.33
CA ASP A 170 15.88 0.11 -4.84
C ASP A 170 16.62 1.39 -4.47
N MET A 171 15.87 2.49 -4.31
CA MET A 171 16.38 3.83 -3.99
C MET A 171 17.52 4.33 -4.90
N LYS A 172 17.51 3.91 -6.18
CA LYS A 172 18.46 4.35 -7.20
C LYS A 172 17.76 4.64 -8.53
N GLY A 173 18.13 5.74 -9.17
CA GLY A 173 17.63 6.17 -10.47
C GLY A 173 18.47 5.67 -11.64
N ASP A 174 18.32 6.33 -12.80
CA ASP A 174 19.14 6.10 -14.00
C ASP A 174 20.43 6.95 -14.05
N GLY A 175 20.76 7.65 -12.96
CA GLY A 175 21.85 8.61 -12.85
C GLY A 175 21.45 10.05 -13.16
N LYS A 176 20.19 10.30 -13.56
CA LYS A 176 19.63 11.65 -13.75
C LYS A 176 18.25 11.78 -13.12
N LYS A 177 17.38 10.80 -13.35
CA LYS A 177 15.98 10.80 -12.96
C LYS A 177 15.63 9.52 -12.23
N GLN A 178 14.50 9.56 -11.54
CA GLN A 178 13.88 8.36 -10.99
C GLN A 178 13.63 7.32 -12.09
N ALA A 179 13.86 6.07 -11.72
CA ALA A 179 13.63 4.90 -12.55
C ALA A 179 12.60 4.00 -11.89
N TRP A 180 11.78 3.34 -12.71
CA TRP A 180 10.78 2.38 -12.25
C TRP A 180 10.79 1.12 -13.11
N TRP A 181 10.11 0.07 -12.63
CA TRP A 181 9.84 -1.14 -13.39
C TRP A 181 8.75 -0.96 -14.45
N HIS A 182 7.89 0.05 -14.28
CA HIS A 182 6.84 0.43 -15.22
C HIS A 182 7.13 1.79 -15.87
N ASP A 183 6.43 2.07 -16.97
CA ASP A 183 6.47 3.37 -17.64
C ASP A 183 5.21 4.20 -17.35
N GLY A 184 4.94 5.24 -18.14
CA GLY A 184 3.66 5.95 -18.20
C GLY A 184 3.41 7.05 -17.16
N TYR A 185 4.33 7.31 -16.21
CA TYR A 185 4.20 8.53 -15.39
C TYR A 185 4.43 9.79 -16.24
N PRO A 186 3.51 10.77 -16.22
CA PRO A 186 3.65 12.01 -16.98
C PRO A 186 4.83 12.89 -16.56
N ALA A 187 5.32 12.74 -15.33
CA ALA A 187 6.44 13.49 -14.81
C ALA A 187 7.38 12.60 -14.00
N LYS A 188 8.69 12.88 -14.09
CA LYS A 188 9.74 12.20 -13.32
C LYS A 188 10.52 13.22 -12.50
N GLN A 189 10.82 12.89 -11.25
CA GLN A 189 11.70 13.72 -10.43
C GLN A 189 13.17 13.39 -10.72
N PRO A 190 14.10 14.30 -10.38
CA PRO A 190 15.53 13.96 -10.30
C PRO A 190 15.76 12.80 -9.32
N ASP A 191 16.76 11.97 -9.58
CA ASP A 191 17.12 10.85 -8.69
C ASP A 191 17.66 11.30 -7.33
N SER A 192 18.10 12.55 -7.20
CA SER A 192 18.53 13.15 -5.93
C SER A 192 17.48 13.06 -4.81
N VAL A 193 16.19 12.92 -5.16
CA VAL A 193 15.11 12.71 -4.18
C VAL A 193 15.31 11.44 -3.34
N TYR A 194 15.96 10.41 -3.89
CA TYR A 194 16.22 9.17 -3.15
C TYR A 194 17.10 9.41 -1.92
N ARG A 195 17.96 10.43 -1.91
CA ARG A 195 18.77 10.79 -0.72
C ARG A 195 17.89 11.09 0.48
N LYS A 196 16.85 11.92 0.28
CA LYS A 196 15.89 12.27 1.32
C LYS A 196 15.08 11.05 1.76
N TYR A 197 14.68 10.19 0.82
CA TYR A 197 13.94 8.98 1.16
C TYR A 197 14.77 8.03 2.02
N MET A 198 16.03 7.80 1.66
CA MET A 198 16.95 6.97 2.43
C MET A 198 17.22 7.57 3.82
N GLU A 199 17.36 8.90 3.94
CA GLU A 199 17.51 9.57 5.24
C GLU A 199 16.34 9.25 6.19
N ARG A 200 15.10 9.28 5.69
CA ARG A 200 13.90 8.97 6.50
C ARG A 200 13.91 7.52 6.98
N PHE A 201 14.21 6.57 6.10
CA PHE A 201 14.33 5.16 6.49
C PHE A 201 15.49 4.91 7.45
N ASN A 202 16.66 5.52 7.22
CA ASN A 202 17.82 5.41 8.10
C ASN A 202 17.50 5.90 9.53
N ARG A 203 16.66 6.94 9.66
CA ARG A 203 16.26 7.48 10.96
C ARG A 203 15.40 6.51 11.76
N ILE A 204 14.45 5.81 11.12
CA ILE A 204 13.49 4.94 11.82
C ILE A 204 13.99 3.49 11.98
N ALA A 205 14.86 3.01 11.10
CA ALA A 205 15.32 1.62 11.10
C ALA A 205 15.89 1.12 12.45
N PRO A 206 16.69 1.90 13.22
CA PRO A 206 17.17 1.47 14.53
C PRO A 206 16.03 1.22 15.54
N GLU A 207 14.99 2.04 15.50
CA GLU A 207 13.84 1.91 16.40
C GLU A 207 12.97 0.71 16.04
N LEU A 208 12.75 0.46 14.74
CA LEU A 208 12.08 -0.75 14.27
C LEU A 208 12.80 -2.00 14.77
N LYS A 209 14.13 -2.03 14.64
CA LYS A 209 14.97 -3.13 15.12
C LYS A 209 14.87 -3.29 16.64
N ALA A 210 14.95 -2.19 17.40
CA ALA A 210 14.83 -2.21 18.86
C ALA A 210 13.48 -2.76 19.34
N LYS A 211 12.41 -2.55 18.57
CA LYS A 211 11.06 -3.10 18.82
C LYS A 211 10.85 -4.53 18.27
N GLY A 212 11.88 -5.16 17.72
CA GLY A 212 11.79 -6.52 17.16
C GLY A 212 11.01 -6.61 15.83
N ILE A 213 10.77 -5.48 15.16
CA ILE A 213 10.09 -5.43 13.86
C ILE A 213 11.13 -5.69 12.78
N ARG A 214 10.97 -6.81 12.06
CA ARG A 214 11.91 -7.21 11.01
C ARG A 214 11.45 -6.66 9.67
N VAL A 215 12.16 -5.65 9.18
CA VAL A 215 12.01 -5.15 7.81
C VAL A 215 13.18 -5.66 6.97
N ILE A 216 12.86 -6.36 5.88
CA ILE A 216 13.84 -7.08 5.05
C ILE A 216 13.68 -6.62 3.60
N ASN A 217 14.74 -6.08 3.01
CA ASN A 217 14.77 -5.72 1.60
C ASN A 217 15.16 -6.92 0.74
N LEU A 218 14.29 -7.31 -0.20
CA LEU A 218 14.49 -8.45 -1.08
C LEU A 218 15.34 -8.15 -2.32
N ASN A 219 15.96 -6.97 -2.35
CA ASN A 219 16.96 -6.58 -3.33
C ASN A 219 18.30 -6.22 -2.65
N PRO A 220 19.28 -7.16 -2.61
CA PRO A 220 20.63 -6.90 -2.08
C PRO A 220 21.36 -5.72 -2.76
N GLU A 221 21.03 -5.44 -4.02
CA GLU A 221 21.60 -4.36 -4.82
C GLU A 221 20.93 -2.99 -4.57
N SER A 222 19.97 -2.90 -3.66
CA SER A 222 19.32 -1.64 -3.30
C SER A 222 20.31 -0.65 -2.66
N ALA A 223 20.14 0.64 -2.92
CA ALA A 223 20.85 1.70 -2.19
C ALA A 223 20.33 1.90 -0.76
N LEU A 224 19.16 1.34 -0.40
CA LEU A 224 18.59 1.42 0.93
C LEU A 224 19.23 0.40 1.88
N LYS A 225 20.36 0.77 2.51
CA LYS A 225 21.21 -0.15 3.29
C LYS A 225 20.84 -0.32 4.76
N CYS A 226 19.82 0.37 5.28
CA CYS A 226 19.45 0.32 6.70
C CYS A 226 18.70 -0.95 7.14
N PHE A 227 18.34 -1.83 6.22
CA PHE A 227 17.57 -3.04 6.48
C PHE A 227 18.37 -4.31 6.18
N GLU A 228 17.93 -5.42 6.76
CA GLU A 228 18.43 -6.76 6.40
C GLU A 228 18.13 -7.04 4.92
N PHE A 229 19.00 -7.83 4.28
CA PHE A 229 18.81 -8.26 2.90
C PHE A 229 18.53 -9.76 2.83
N ALA A 230 17.62 -10.12 1.91
CA ALA A 230 17.41 -11.49 1.46
C ALA A 230 17.13 -11.48 -0.04
N ARG A 231 16.92 -12.65 -0.65
CA ARG A 231 16.39 -12.75 -2.02
C ARG A 231 15.00 -13.37 -1.96
N PHE A 232 14.12 -12.94 -2.87
CA PHE A 232 12.75 -13.48 -2.93
C PHE A 232 12.71 -15.02 -3.02
N LYS A 233 13.65 -15.62 -3.77
CA LYS A 233 13.75 -17.08 -3.91
C LYS A 233 14.03 -17.83 -2.60
N ASP A 234 14.53 -17.14 -1.58
CA ASP A 234 14.87 -17.71 -0.28
C ASP A 234 13.66 -17.65 0.69
N ILE A 235 12.54 -17.07 0.25
CA ILE A 235 11.33 -16.94 1.07
C ILE A 235 10.41 -18.12 0.78
N GLU A 236 10.15 -18.94 1.80
CA GLU A 236 9.25 -20.10 1.68
C GLU A 236 7.83 -19.65 1.32
N PRO A 237 7.18 -20.22 0.29
CA PRO A 237 5.78 -19.92 -0.02
C PRO A 237 4.84 -20.35 1.12
N ILE A 238 3.87 -19.52 1.48
CA ILE A 238 2.83 -19.95 2.43
C ILE A 238 1.78 -20.77 1.68
N LYS A 239 1.48 -21.96 2.21
CA LYS A 239 0.26 -22.69 1.87
C LYS A 239 -0.85 -22.23 2.81
N ARG A 240 -1.75 -21.37 2.32
CA ARG A 240 -2.96 -21.03 3.10
C ARG A 240 -3.99 -22.14 2.92
N PRO A 241 -4.62 -22.63 4.00
CA PRO A 241 -5.73 -23.56 3.87
C PRO A 241 -6.87 -22.87 3.10
N MET A 242 -7.51 -23.60 2.19
CA MET A 242 -8.76 -23.13 1.60
C MET A 242 -9.86 -23.24 2.65
N ILE A 243 -10.45 -22.10 3.01
CA ILE A 243 -11.68 -22.08 3.81
C ILE A 243 -12.81 -22.50 2.87
N ILE A 244 -13.24 -23.76 2.98
CA ILE A 244 -14.35 -24.31 2.19
C ILE A 244 -15.72 -23.94 2.79
N SER A 245 -15.76 -23.62 4.08
CA SER A 245 -16.94 -23.10 4.76
C SER A 245 -16.54 -22.31 6.01
N TYR A 246 -17.37 -21.33 6.38
CA TYR A 246 -17.33 -20.67 7.68
C TYR A 246 -18.77 -20.41 8.13
N TYR A 247 -19.00 -20.39 9.45
CA TYR A 247 -20.29 -20.10 10.03
C TYR A 247 -20.13 -19.25 11.29
N THR A 248 -21.16 -18.49 11.63
CA THR A 248 -21.19 -17.69 12.85
C THR A 248 -21.67 -18.56 14.00
N LYS A 249 -20.94 -18.59 15.12
CA LYS A 249 -21.39 -19.34 16.29
C LYS A 249 -22.71 -18.79 16.85
N ASN A 250 -23.51 -19.67 17.44
CA ASN A 250 -24.83 -19.44 18.03
C ASN A 250 -25.90 -18.99 17.02
N THR A 251 -25.85 -19.49 15.79
CA THR A 251 -26.83 -19.14 14.74
C THR A 251 -27.59 -20.33 14.15
N GLY A 252 -27.32 -21.56 14.62
CA GLY A 252 -27.95 -22.79 14.14
C GLY A 252 -27.18 -23.47 12.99
N TYR A 253 -26.29 -22.74 12.32
CA TYR A 253 -25.43 -23.26 11.25
C TYR A 253 -24.34 -24.22 11.78
N GLU A 254 -24.20 -24.39 13.10
CA GLU A 254 -23.37 -25.44 13.71
C GLU A 254 -23.76 -26.83 13.23
N GLU A 255 -25.05 -27.09 13.06
CA GLU A 255 -25.54 -28.42 12.66
C GLU A 255 -25.28 -28.69 11.18
N GLU A 256 -25.32 -27.66 10.34
CA GLU A 256 -24.94 -27.77 8.93
C GLU A 256 -23.44 -27.96 8.76
N ALA A 257 -22.63 -27.26 9.57
CA ALA A 257 -21.18 -27.43 9.59
C ALA A 257 -20.75 -28.85 9.99
N LYS A 258 -21.53 -29.55 10.83
CA LYS A 258 -21.27 -30.96 11.20
C LYS A 258 -21.55 -31.97 10.07
N LYS A 259 -22.25 -31.56 9.01
CA LYS A 259 -22.62 -32.43 7.87
C LYS A 259 -21.63 -32.33 6.69
N LEU A 260 -20.69 -31.38 6.75
CA LEU A 260 -19.60 -31.16 5.79
C LEU A 260 -18.37 -31.97 6.20
#